data_AF-T0Y4G0-F1
#
_entry.id   AF-T0Y4G0-F1
#
_cell.length_a   1.000
_cell.length_b   1.000
_cell.length_c   1.000
_cell.angle_alpha   90.00
_cell.angle_beta   90.00
_cell.angle_gamma   90.00
#
_symmetry.space_group_name_H-M   'P 1'
#
loop_
_entity.id
_entity.type
_entity.pdbx_description
1 polymer ?
#
loop_
_entity_poly.entity_id
_entity_poly.type
_entity_poly.pdbx_seq_one_letter_code
_entity_poly.pdbx_strand_id
1 'polypeptide(L)'
;EPAYFRHVTECARLMFEAEGTAPRDYAHVVFHQPNGKFPQRAGKQLGFTDTQMRYGLVTPYIGNTYSAASLIGLANVLDHARAGERVLVIGYGSGAGSDAFDVEITEAIDRFDRSYGAPVQQFLDPGVEIPYSV
;
A
#
# COMPACT_ATOMS: atom_id res chain seq x y z
N GLU A 1 -6.02 -7.81 20.62
CA GLU A 1 -5.63 -6.98 19.46
C GLU A 1 -6.05 -7.61 18.13
N PRO A 2 -7.32 -7.48 17.70
CA PRO A 2 -7.81 -8.38 16.64
C PRO A 2 -8.31 -7.72 15.35
N ALA A 3 -8.88 -6.50 15.41
CA ALA A 3 -9.73 -6.02 14.31
C ALA A 3 -8.94 -5.78 13.01
N TYR A 4 -7.85 -5.02 13.05
CA TYR A 4 -7.01 -4.76 11.86
C TYR A 4 -6.54 -6.05 11.19
N PHE A 5 -5.83 -6.92 11.93
CA PHE A 5 -5.25 -8.13 11.34
C PHE A 5 -6.33 -9.08 10.83
N ARG A 6 -7.44 -9.25 11.55
CA ARG A 6 -8.57 -10.07 11.09
C ARG A 6 -9.12 -9.55 9.77
N HIS A 7 -9.55 -8.29 9.71
CA HIS A 7 -10.23 -7.79 8.52
C HIS A 7 -9.29 -7.70 7.33
N VAL A 8 -8.04 -7.23 7.52
CA VAL A 8 -7.06 -7.12 6.44
C VAL A 8 -6.65 -8.49 5.89
N THR A 9 -6.34 -9.46 6.76
CA THR A 9 -5.86 -10.77 6.27
C THR A 9 -6.97 -11.64 5.70
N GLU A 10 -8.19 -11.58 6.26
CA GLU A 10 -9.35 -12.26 5.67
C GLU A 10 -9.78 -11.64 4.34
N CYS A 11 -9.79 -10.30 4.24
CA CYS A 11 -10.08 -9.61 2.98
C CYS A 11 -9.05 -9.99 1.89
N ALA A 12 -7.77 -10.06 2.24
CA ALA A 12 -6.72 -10.53 1.33
C ALA A 12 -6.96 -11.98 0.86
N ARG A 13 -7.30 -12.90 1.77
CA ARG A 13 -7.58 -14.29 1.44
C ARG A 13 -8.79 -14.43 0.52
N LEU A 14 -9.86 -13.69 0.79
CA LEU A 14 -11.04 -13.67 -0.08
C LEU A 14 -10.70 -13.14 -1.48
N MET A 15 -9.85 -12.12 -1.59
CA MET A 15 -9.36 -11.65 -2.89
C MET A 15 -8.55 -12.73 -3.63
N PHE A 16 -7.65 -13.44 -2.92
CA PHE A 16 -6.89 -14.55 -3.50
C PHE A 16 -7.79 -15.66 -4.03
N GLU A 17 -8.84 -16.03 -3.28
CA GLU A 17 -9.82 -17.02 -3.70
C GLU A 17 -10.64 -16.55 -4.90
N ALA A 18 -11.10 -15.29 -4.90
CA ALA A 18 -11.91 -14.72 -5.97
C ALA A 18 -11.14 -14.64 -7.31
N GLU A 19 -9.87 -14.27 -7.25
CA GLU A 19 -9.02 -14.03 -8.42
C GLU A 19 -8.15 -15.25 -8.79
N GLY A 20 -8.17 -16.31 -8.00
CA GLY A 20 -7.31 -17.49 -8.20
C GLY A 20 -5.82 -17.17 -8.09
N THR A 21 -5.45 -16.24 -7.21
CA THR A 21 -4.09 -15.73 -7.05
C THR A 21 -3.48 -16.09 -5.69
N ALA A 22 -2.19 -15.82 -5.54
CA ALA A 22 -1.42 -15.95 -4.32
C ALA A 22 -0.48 -14.74 -4.17
N PRO A 23 0.10 -14.49 -2.97
CA PRO A 23 1.00 -13.36 -2.74
C PRO A 23 2.15 -13.23 -3.75
N ARG A 24 2.65 -14.35 -4.30
CA ARG A 24 3.73 -14.38 -5.30
C ARG A 24 3.32 -13.82 -6.67
N ASP A 25 2.03 -13.74 -6.95
CA ASP A 25 1.49 -13.29 -8.25
C ASP A 25 1.38 -11.75 -8.31
N TYR A 26 1.64 -11.06 -7.19
CA TYR A 26 1.65 -9.60 -7.11
C TYR A 26 3.08 -9.08 -7.06
N ALA A 27 3.40 -8.07 -7.88
CA ALA A 27 4.67 -7.38 -7.82
C ALA A 27 4.76 -6.46 -6.58
N HIS A 28 3.65 -5.84 -6.21
CA HIS A 28 3.55 -4.91 -5.09
C HIS A 28 2.31 -5.16 -4.24
N VAL A 29 2.38 -4.78 -2.96
CA VAL A 29 1.23 -4.78 -2.06
C VAL A 29 1.20 -3.52 -1.20
N VAL A 30 0.00 -2.98 -1.00
CA VAL A 30 -0.26 -1.83 -0.14
C VAL A 30 -1.34 -2.18 0.87
N PHE A 31 -1.01 -2.13 2.16
CA PHE A 31 -1.99 -2.27 3.24
C PHE A 31 -2.30 -0.90 3.83
N HIS A 32 -3.42 -0.76 4.55
CA HIS A 32 -3.63 0.36 5.47
C HIS A 32 -2.55 0.38 6.56
N GLN A 33 -2.12 1.56 6.99
CA GLN A 33 -0.86 1.74 7.71
C GLN A 33 -1.06 2.55 8.99
N PRO A 34 -1.62 1.94 10.05
CA PRO A 34 -1.78 2.64 11.32
C PRO A 34 -0.43 3.00 11.97
N ASN A 35 0.63 2.28 11.59
CA ASN A 35 2.04 2.53 11.92
C ASN A 35 2.92 1.74 10.94
N GLY A 36 4.24 1.84 11.06
CA GLY A 36 5.16 1.10 10.19
C GLY A 36 5.15 -0.44 10.39
N LYS A 37 4.81 -0.94 11.58
CA LYS A 37 4.94 -2.37 11.92
C LYS A 37 3.74 -3.22 11.48
N PHE A 38 2.54 -2.69 11.57
CA PHE A 38 1.29 -3.41 11.28
C PHE A 38 1.16 -3.89 9.82
N PRO A 39 1.35 -3.03 8.79
CA PRO A 39 1.31 -3.47 7.39
C PRO A 39 2.38 -4.52 7.11
N GLN A 40 3.60 -4.36 7.64
CA GLN A 40 4.67 -5.35 7.50
C GLN A 40 4.30 -6.69 8.12
N ARG A 41 3.72 -6.69 9.33
CA ARG A 41 3.26 -7.91 10.00
C ARG A 41 2.14 -8.61 9.22
N ALA A 42 1.16 -7.85 8.73
CA ALA A 42 0.07 -8.40 7.92
C ALA A 42 0.59 -9.00 6.60
N GLY A 43 1.47 -8.30 5.90
CA GLY A 43 2.11 -8.81 4.68
C GLY A 43 2.91 -10.09 4.94
N LYS A 44 3.71 -10.15 6.00
CA LYS A 44 4.45 -11.36 6.38
C LYS A 44 3.55 -12.52 6.74
N GLN A 45 2.42 -12.27 7.42
CA GLN A 45 1.41 -13.31 7.72
C GLN A 45 0.74 -13.87 6.46
N LEU A 46 0.60 -13.05 5.42
CA LEU A 46 0.02 -13.44 4.15
C LEU A 46 1.04 -14.10 3.21
N GLY A 47 2.35 -13.88 3.42
CA GLY A 47 3.43 -14.45 2.60
C GLY A 47 4.10 -13.45 1.65
N PHE A 48 3.87 -12.15 1.82
CA PHE A 48 4.56 -11.10 1.07
C PHE A 48 5.97 -10.86 1.61
N THR A 49 6.85 -10.46 0.70
CA THR A 49 8.24 -10.08 0.98
C THR A 49 8.37 -8.58 1.27
N ASP A 50 9.45 -8.20 1.94
CA ASP A 50 9.77 -6.79 2.20
C ASP A 50 9.95 -5.98 0.90
N THR A 51 10.37 -6.62 -0.20
CA THR A 51 10.47 -5.99 -1.53
C THR A 51 9.09 -5.62 -2.09
N GLN A 52 8.11 -6.53 -2.02
CA GLN A 52 6.75 -6.28 -2.51
C GLN A 52 6.03 -5.19 -1.68
N MET A 53 6.39 -5.02 -0.41
CA MET A 53 5.81 -4.00 0.47
C MET A 53 6.52 -2.64 0.39
N ARG A 54 7.71 -2.57 -0.21
CA ARG A 54 8.62 -1.42 -0.08
C ARG A 54 7.97 -0.10 -0.49
N TYR A 55 7.42 -0.02 -1.70
CA TYR A 55 6.84 1.22 -2.20
C TYR A 55 5.48 1.53 -1.59
N GLY A 56 4.75 0.49 -1.17
CA GLY A 56 3.50 0.66 -0.46
C GLY A 56 3.68 1.33 0.90
N LEU A 57 4.76 1.04 1.64
CA LEU A 57 4.96 1.45 3.03
C LEU A 57 5.46 2.91 3.16
N VAL A 58 4.53 3.85 3.39
CA VAL A 58 4.80 5.30 3.46
C VAL A 58 4.70 5.87 4.88
N THR A 59 3.94 5.23 5.78
CA THR A 59 3.74 5.71 7.16
C THR A 59 5.01 5.94 8.00
N PRO A 60 6.15 5.24 7.79
CA PRO A 60 7.40 5.60 8.47
C PRO A 60 7.87 7.04 8.21
N TYR A 61 7.43 7.67 7.10
CA TYR A 61 7.85 9.01 6.70
C TYR A 61 6.80 10.07 7.05
N ILE A 62 5.51 9.76 6.89
CA ILE A 62 4.43 10.76 6.97
C ILE A 62 3.36 10.48 8.05
N GLY A 63 3.55 9.42 8.84
CA GLY A 63 2.56 8.99 9.83
C GLY A 63 1.30 8.35 9.21
N ASN A 64 0.24 8.25 10.00
CA ASN A 64 -1.02 7.64 9.57
C ASN A 64 -1.98 8.71 9.02
N THR A 65 -2.18 8.71 7.70
CA THR A 65 -3.10 9.60 6.98
C THR A 65 -4.52 9.02 6.83
N TYR A 66 -4.88 8.03 7.67
CA TYR A 66 -6.20 7.42 7.74
C TYR A 66 -6.66 6.89 6.38
N SER A 67 -7.77 7.42 5.84
CA SER A 67 -8.36 7.00 4.57
C SER A 67 -7.42 7.19 3.38
N ALA A 68 -6.46 8.11 3.48
CA ALA A 68 -5.48 8.35 2.42
C ALA A 68 -4.28 7.38 2.48
N ALA A 69 -4.06 6.65 3.57
CA ALA A 69 -2.82 5.89 3.78
C ALA A 69 -2.58 4.85 2.67
N SER A 70 -3.60 4.06 2.32
CA SER A 70 -3.47 3.06 1.25
C SER A 70 -3.40 3.70 -0.14
N LEU A 71 -4.04 4.86 -0.35
CA LEU A 71 -4.06 5.56 -1.64
C LEU A 71 -2.72 6.26 -1.93
N ILE A 72 -2.10 6.86 -0.91
CA ILE A 72 -0.75 7.44 -1.04
C ILE A 72 0.28 6.33 -1.28
N GLY A 73 0.15 5.19 -0.58
CA GLY A 73 0.97 4.01 -0.86
C GLY A 73 0.78 3.49 -2.28
N LEU A 74 -0.46 3.43 -2.79
CA LEU A 74 -0.73 3.05 -4.18
C LEU A 74 -0.13 4.05 -5.17
N ALA A 75 -0.26 5.36 -4.95
CA ALA A 75 0.35 6.36 -5.80
C ALA A 75 1.89 6.19 -5.86
N ASN A 76 2.54 5.93 -4.72
CA ASN A 76 3.97 5.66 -4.69
C ASN A 76 4.34 4.34 -5.40
N VAL A 77 3.48 3.32 -5.35
CA VAL A 77 3.66 2.11 -6.17
C VAL A 77 3.57 2.44 -7.65
N LEU A 78 2.57 3.22 -8.10
CA LEU A 78 2.42 3.62 -9.50
C LEU A 78 3.63 4.44 -10.00
N ASP A 79 4.27 5.20 -9.12
CA ASP A 79 5.52 5.89 -9.44
C ASP A 79 6.68 4.94 -9.76
N HIS A 80 6.63 3.68 -9.35
CA HIS A 80 7.72 2.71 -9.54
C HIS A 80 7.33 1.47 -10.35
N ALA A 81 6.03 1.31 -10.62
CA ALA A 81 5.48 0.15 -11.30
C ALA A 81 5.78 0.14 -12.80
N ARG A 82 5.74 -1.06 -13.38
CA ARG A 82 5.94 -1.33 -14.81
C ARG A 82 4.72 -2.02 -15.41
N ALA A 83 4.56 -1.92 -16.73
CA ALA A 83 3.51 -2.63 -17.43
C ALA A 83 3.56 -4.15 -17.17
N GLY A 84 2.38 -4.75 -17.00
CA GLY A 84 2.21 -6.17 -16.69
C GLY A 84 2.42 -6.54 -15.22
N GLU A 85 2.84 -5.61 -14.36
CA GLU A 85 2.88 -5.84 -12.92
C GLU A 85 1.46 -5.85 -12.32
N ARG A 86 1.26 -6.64 -11.26
CA ARG A 86 0.00 -6.71 -10.50
C ARG A 86 0.19 -6.15 -9.10
N VAL A 87 -0.77 -5.35 -8.62
CA VAL A 87 -0.71 -4.67 -7.33
C VAL A 87 -1.94 -5.03 -6.51
N LEU A 88 -1.72 -5.50 -5.28
CA LEU A 88 -2.79 -5.69 -4.31
C LEU A 88 -2.89 -4.48 -3.38
N VAL A 89 -4.07 -3.90 -3.24
CA VAL A 89 -4.31 -2.80 -2.30
C VAL A 89 -5.40 -3.21 -1.31
N ILE A 90 -5.13 -3.10 -0.01
CA ILE A 90 -6.08 -3.46 1.05
C ILE A 90 -6.23 -2.29 2.02
N GLY A 91 -7.41 -1.68 2.03
CA GLY A 91 -7.82 -0.65 2.98
C GLY A 91 -8.31 -1.26 4.30
N TYR A 92 -8.38 -0.44 5.36
CA TYR A 92 -9.02 -0.80 6.61
C TYR A 92 -9.65 0.43 7.25
N GLY A 93 -10.89 0.29 7.71
CA GLY A 93 -11.61 1.28 8.50
C GLY A 93 -12.04 0.68 9.84
N SER A 94 -11.82 1.41 10.94
CA SER A 94 -12.27 1.00 12.27
C SER A 94 -13.79 1.06 12.38
N GLY A 95 -14.40 0.04 13.00
CA GLY A 95 -15.87 -0.11 13.08
C GLY A 95 -16.41 -1.54 12.94
N ALA A 96 -15.92 -2.45 12.09
CA ALA A 96 -14.76 -2.43 11.21
C ALA A 96 -15.02 -3.08 9.84
N GLY A 97 -14.23 -2.69 8.84
CA GLY A 97 -14.31 -3.20 7.47
C GLY A 97 -12.97 -3.08 6.75
N SER A 98 -12.83 -3.82 5.65
CA SER A 98 -11.64 -3.82 4.80
C SER A 98 -12.09 -4.02 3.36
N ASP A 99 -11.51 -3.24 2.46
CA ASP A 99 -11.77 -3.30 1.02
C ASP A 99 -10.46 -3.68 0.33
N ALA A 100 -10.54 -4.60 -0.62
CA ALA A 100 -9.40 -5.03 -1.42
C ALA A 100 -9.60 -4.66 -2.89
N PHE A 101 -8.51 -4.27 -3.54
CA PHE A 101 -8.44 -3.99 -4.96
C PHE A 101 -7.28 -4.79 -5.56
N ASP A 102 -7.57 -5.44 -6.67
CA ASP A 102 -6.59 -6.08 -7.52
C ASP A 102 -6.40 -5.22 -8.77
N VAL A 103 -5.18 -4.72 -8.96
CA VAL A 103 -4.87 -3.74 -10.00
C VAL A 103 -3.80 -4.30 -10.92
N GLU A 104 -4.16 -4.50 -12.20
CA GLU A 104 -3.21 -4.80 -13.26
C GLU A 104 -2.68 -3.51 -13.87
N ILE A 105 -1.35 -3.37 -13.91
CA ILE A 105 -0.69 -2.21 -14.48
C ILE A 105 -0.62 -2.35 -16.00
N THR A 106 -1.27 -1.43 -16.70
CA THR A 106 -1.31 -1.44 -18.17
C THR A 106 -0.07 -0.80 -18.80
N GLU A 107 0.14 -1.07 -20.09
CA GLU A 107 1.16 -0.44 -20.95
C GLU A 107 1.11 1.10 -20.98
N ALA A 108 -0.02 1.70 -20.58
CA ALA A 108 -0.13 3.15 -20.50
C ALA A 108 0.82 3.75 -19.45
N ILE A 109 1.23 2.98 -18.43
CA ILE A 109 2.12 3.47 -17.37
C ILE A 109 3.50 3.88 -17.91
N ASP A 110 4.01 3.16 -18.92
CA ASP A 110 5.34 3.39 -19.49
C ASP A 110 5.34 4.60 -20.44
N ARG A 111 4.16 4.99 -20.92
CA ARG A 111 3.94 6.15 -21.79
C ARG A 111 3.40 7.36 -21.04
N PHE A 112 3.07 7.19 -19.76
CA PHE A 112 2.55 8.26 -18.93
C PHE A 112 3.63 9.33 -18.74
N ASP A 113 3.33 10.56 -19.13
CA ASP A 113 4.24 11.67 -18.94
C ASP A 113 4.28 12.07 -17.46
N ARG A 114 5.32 11.61 -16.77
CA ARG A 114 5.55 11.86 -15.35
C ARG A 114 5.93 13.31 -15.05
N SER A 115 6.05 14.19 -16.06
CA SER A 115 6.29 15.62 -15.82
C SER A 115 5.05 16.39 -15.36
N TYR A 116 3.84 15.83 -15.55
CA TYR A 116 2.59 16.47 -15.11
C TYR A 116 2.41 16.54 -13.59
N GLY A 117 3.16 15.76 -12.82
CA GLY A 117 3.08 15.76 -11.36
C GLY A 117 4.40 15.30 -10.74
N ALA A 118 4.72 15.82 -9.56
CA ALA A 118 5.86 15.35 -8.80
C ALA A 118 5.61 13.92 -8.28
N PRO A 119 6.62 13.03 -8.26
CA PRO A 119 6.49 11.71 -7.66
C PRO A 119 6.24 11.82 -6.16
N VAL A 120 5.53 10.85 -5.58
CA VAL A 120 5.20 10.80 -4.15
C VAL A 120 6.45 10.97 -3.28
N GLN A 121 7.57 10.34 -3.65
CA GLN A 121 8.83 10.45 -2.91
C GLN A 121 9.29 11.92 -2.70
N GLN A 122 9.06 12.79 -3.69
CA GLN A 122 9.41 14.22 -3.56
C GLN A 122 8.60 14.93 -2.47
N PHE A 123 7.41 14.42 -2.13
CA PHE A 123 6.61 14.92 -1.01
C PHE A 123 6.95 14.23 0.32
N LEU A 124 7.54 13.04 0.31
CA LEU A 124 7.94 12.32 1.51
C LEU A 124 9.27 12.82 2.09
N ASP A 125 10.18 13.32 1.24
CA ASP A 125 11.53 13.73 1.65
C ASP A 125 11.62 15.08 2.40
N PRO A 126 10.88 16.15 2.01
CA PRO A 126 11.01 17.45 2.67
C PRO A 126 10.08 17.56 3.89
N GLY A 127 10.66 17.84 5.05
CA GLY A 127 9.93 18.21 6.27
C GLY A 127 10.59 19.39 6.98
N VAL A 128 9.79 20.20 7.66
CA VAL A 128 10.30 21.17 8.65
C VAL A 128 10.01 20.59 10.02
N GLU A 129 11.05 20.28 10.78
CA GLU A 129 10.90 19.82 12.16
C GLU A 129 10.37 20.95 13.03
N ILE A 130 9.27 20.69 13.75
CA ILE A 130 8.67 21.64 14.69
C ILE A 130 8.72 20.99 16.07
N PRO A 131 9.29 21.64 17.09
CA PRO A 131 9.31 21.09 18.44
C PRO A 131 7.89 21.05 19.02
N TYR A 132 7.64 20.12 19.93
CA TYR A 132 6.33 19.95 20.58
C TYR A 132 5.83 21.20 21.32
N SER A 133 6.73 22.09 21.73
CA SER A 133 6.44 23.24 22.59
C SER A 133 6.21 24.58 21.87
N VAL A 134 6.20 24.60 20.53
CA VAL A 134 5.82 25.82 19.78
C VAL A 134 4.32 25.99 19.78
#